data_AF-A0A7Y3XCM9-F1
#
_entry.id   AF-A0A7Y3XCM9-F1
#
_cell.length_a   1.000
_cell.length_b   1.000
_cell.length_c   1.000
_cell.angle_alpha   90.00
_cell.angle_beta   90.00
_cell.angle_gamma   90.00
#
_symmetry.space_group_name_H-M   'P 1'
#
loop_
_entity.id
_entity.type
_entity.pdbx_description
1 polymer ?
#
loop_
_entity_poly.entity_id
_entity_poly.type
_entity_poly.pdbx_seq_one_letter_code
_entity_poly.pdbx_strand_id
1 'polypeptide(L)' 'MRFAIILCLLIAGCGTVTEFRQERRVIDVYDTQGRVKEHVIIENGYITIYDRDWKSKGYGKISDRTQ' A
#
# COMPACT_ATOMS: atom_id res chain seq x y z
N MET A 1 33.31 26.47 -33.81
CA MET A 1 33.96 25.18 -33.45
C MET A 1 34.74 25.45 -32.18
N ARG A 2 34.42 24.93 -30.99
CA ARG A 2 34.11 23.55 -30.62
C ARG A 2 33.14 23.57 -29.42
N PHE A 3 31.92 23.12 -29.66
CA PHE A 3 31.10 22.50 -28.63
C PHE A 3 31.70 21.11 -28.39
N ALA A 4 32.45 20.92 -27.32
CA ALA A 4 32.87 19.58 -26.93
C ALA A 4 33.39 19.59 -25.50
N ILE A 5 32.73 18.80 -24.65
CA ILE A 5 33.28 18.18 -23.44
C ILE A 5 33.45 19.21 -22.32
N ILE A 6 32.51 19.35 -21.39
CA ILE A 6 32.45 18.50 -20.19
C ILE A 6 30.98 18.18 -19.90
N LEU A 7 30.50 17.18 -20.62
CA LEU A 7 29.34 16.37 -20.28
C LEU A 7 29.84 15.27 -19.32
N CYS A 8 30.18 15.64 -18.08
CA CYS A 8 30.54 14.68 -17.03
C CYS A 8 29.43 14.75 -15.97
N LEU A 9 28.34 13.98 -16.14
CA LEU A 9 28.22 12.67 -15.49
C LEU A 9 28.69 12.69 -14.04
N LEU A 10 27.96 13.37 -13.16
CA LEU A 10 27.70 12.86 -11.84
C LEU A 10 26.23 13.09 -11.55
N ILE A 11 25.45 12.17 -12.12
CA ILE A 11 24.10 11.84 -11.72
C ILE A 11 24.24 11.49 -10.23
N ALA A 12 24.06 12.47 -9.35
CA ALA A 12 23.97 12.24 -7.92
C ALA A 12 22.82 11.24 -7.76
N GLY A 13 23.18 10.00 -7.41
CA GLY A 13 22.30 8.86 -7.49
C GLY A 13 20.97 9.17 -6.81
N CYS A 14 19.90 9.22 -7.60
CA CYS A 14 18.58 9.02 -7.06
C CYS A 14 18.48 7.52 -6.78
N GLY A 15 19.05 7.11 -5.65
CA GLY A 15 18.70 5.84 -5.04
C GLY A 15 17.25 5.98 -4.65
N THR A 16 16.33 5.60 -5.55
CA THR A 16 14.99 5.27 -5.14
C THR A 16 15.16 4.05 -4.24
N VAL A 17 15.24 4.30 -2.94
CA VAL A 17 14.93 3.29 -1.94
C VAL A 17 13.46 2.97 -2.20
N THR A 18 13.22 2.04 -3.12
CA THR A 18 12.00 1.24 -3.10
C THR A 18 12.10 0.40 -1.83
N GLU A 19 11.91 1.06 -0.69
CA GLU A 19 11.26 0.40 0.42
C GLU A 19 10.03 -0.23 -0.22
N PHE A 20 9.99 -1.56 -0.23
CA PHE A 20 8.76 -2.31 -0.35
C PHE A 20 7.88 -1.84 0.81
N ARG A 21 7.28 -0.66 0.64
CA ARG A 21 6.35 -0.07 1.59
C ARG A 21 5.14 -0.96 1.42
N GLN A 22 5.07 -2.01 2.23
CA GLN A 22 3.92 -2.89 2.25
C GLN A 22 2.73 -1.98 2.54
N GLU A 23 1.95 -1.70 1.51
CA GLU A 23 0.92 -0.67 1.55
C GLU A 23 -0.16 -1.15 2.51
N ARG A 24 -0.14 -0.62 3.73
CA ARG A 24 -1.29 -0.72 4.62
C ARG A 24 -2.44 0.04 3.96
N ARG A 25 -3.45 -0.68 3.52
CA ARG A 25 -4.69 -0.12 2.98
C ARG A 25 -5.80 -0.26 4.01
N VAL A 26 -6.57 0.81 4.18
CA VAL A 26 -7.75 0.84 5.05
C VAL A 26 -8.96 1.11 4.17
N ILE A 27 -9.97 0.25 4.28
CA ILE A 27 -11.21 0.31 3.51
C ILE A 27 -12.37 0.34 4.49
N ASP A 28 -13.20 1.37 4.41
CA ASP A 28 -14.43 1.46 5.18
C ASP A 28 -15.60 0.86 4.38
N VAL A 29 -16.34 -0.03 5.03
CA VAL A 29 -17.56 -0.63 4.47
C VAL A 29 -18.76 0.09 5.05
N TYR A 30 -19.61 0.65 4.19
CA TYR A 30 -20.77 1.44 4.60
C TYR A 30 -22.07 0.62 4.50
N ASP A 31 -23.03 0.91 5.39
CA ASP A 31 -24.41 0.41 5.28
C ASP A 31 -25.22 1.19 4.23
N THR A 32 -26.48 0.78 4.01
CA THR A 32 -27.39 1.44 3.05
C THR A 32 -27.75 2.88 3.44
N GLN A 33 -27.44 3.32 4.66
CA GLN A 33 -27.65 4.67 5.16
C GLN A 33 -26.36 5.51 5.09
N GLY A 34 -25.27 4.96 4.56
CA GLY A 34 -23.97 5.63 4.45
C GLY A 34 -23.18 5.69 5.77
N ARG A 35 -23.53 4.86 6.77
CA ARG A 35 -22.79 4.77 8.03
C ARG A 35 -21.73 3.68 7.94
N VAL A 36 -20.56 3.92 8.52
CA VAL A 36 -19.52 2.89 8.58
C VAL A 36 -20.01 1.71 9.41
N LYS A 37 -19.96 0.53 8.81
CA LYS A 37 -20.34 -0.75 9.39
C LYS A 37 -19.13 -1.54 9.84
N GLU A 38 -18.08 -1.57 9.01
CA GLU A 38 -16.86 -2.35 9.22
C GLU A 38 -15.62 -1.63 8.67
N HIS A 39 -14.47 -1.87 9.28
CA HIS A 39 -13.17 -1.42 8.79
C HIS A 39 -12.36 -2.63 8.34
N VAL A 40 -11.82 -2.59 7.13
CA VAL A 40 -10.97 -3.64 6.58
C VAL A 40 -9.56 -3.10 6.43
N ILE A 41 -8.60 -3.74 7.10
CA ILE A 41 -7.17 -3.43 6.97
C ILE A 41 -6.52 -4.53 6.14
N ILE A 42 -5.86 -4.14 5.07
CA ILE A 42 -5.02 -5.01 4.26
C ILE A 42 -3.57 -4.63 4.49
N GLU A 43 -2.78 -5.56 5.01
CA GLU A 43 -1.37 -5.34 5.32
C GLU A 43 -0.60 -6.66 5.17
N ASN A 44 0.54 -6.62 4.49
CA ASN A 44 1.47 -7.75 4.37
C ASN A 44 0.86 -9.05 3.83
N GLY A 45 -0.13 -8.92 2.93
CA GLY A 45 -0.86 -10.07 2.38
C GLY A 45 -1.87 -10.68 3.36
N TYR A 46 -2.23 -9.95 4.42
CA TYR A 46 -3.29 -10.32 5.34
C TYR A 46 -4.42 -9.30 5.31
N ILE A 47 -5.61 -9.77 5.59
CA ILE A 47 -6.82 -8.97 5.79
C ILE A 47 -7.25 -9.13 7.23
N THR A 48 -7.51 -8.02 7.89
CA THR A 48 -8.17 -7.97 9.20
C THR A 48 -9.44 -7.16 9.08
N ILE A 49 -10.55 -7.71 9.56
CA ILE A 49 -11.87 -7.06 9.56
C ILE A 49 -12.20 -6.66 10.99
N TYR A 50 -12.61 -5.42 11.16
CA TYR A 50 -13.07 -4.84 12.41
C TYR A 50 -14.53 -4.40 12.27
N ASP A 51 -15.29 -4.45 13.36
CA ASP A 51 -16.56 -3.72 13.43
C ASP A 51 -16.32 -2.21 13.57
N ARG A 52 -17.42 -1.45 13.63
CA ARG A 52 -17.41 0.01 13.81
C ARG A 52 -16.69 0.51 15.07
N ASP A 53 -16.53 -0.35 16.08
CA ASP A 53 -15.91 -0.03 17.37
C ASP A 53 -14.46 -0.53 17.41
N TRP A 54 -13.87 -0.84 16.26
CA TRP A 54 -12.52 -1.39 16.10
C TRP A 54 -12.30 -2.74 16.80
N LYS A 55 -13.37 -3.51 17.01
CA LYS A 55 -13.25 -4.88 17.53
C LYS A 55 -13.03 -5.85 16.38
N SER A 56 -12.00 -6.69 16.48
CA SER A 56 -11.68 -7.66 15.44
C SER A 56 -12.80 -8.69 15.26
N LYS A 57 -13.31 -8.82 14.04
CA LYS A 57 -14.31 -9.82 13.65
C LYS A 57 -13.71 -11.00 12.87
N GLY A 58 -12.60 -10.78 12.18
CA GLY A 58 -11.99 -11.80 11.35
C GLY A 58 -10.58 -11.43 10.89
N TYR A 59 -9.80 -12.46 10.58
CA TYR A 59 -8.44 -12.35 10.08
C TYR A 59 -8.18 -13.47 9.07
N GLY A 60 -7.48 -13.17 7.99
CA GLY A 60 -7.16 -14.15 6.96
C GLY A 60 -5.97 -13.75 6.10
N LYS A 61 -5.26 -14.74 5.57
CA LYS A 61 -4.20 -14.54 4.57
C LYS A 61 -4.83 -14.43 3.18
N ILE A 62 -4.44 -13.42 2.42
CA ILE A 62 -4.77 -13.31 1.00
C ILE A 62 -3.99 -14.41 0.29
N SER A 63 -4.72 -15.33 -0.33
CA SER A 63 -4.12 -16.31 -1.22
C SER A 63 -4.04 -15.69 -2.61
N ASP A 64 -2.84 -15.39 -3.07
CA ASP A 64 -2.60 -15.13 -4.49
C ASP A 64 -2.75 -16.47 -5.24
N ARG A 65 -3.96 -16.75 -5.72
CA ARG A 65 -4.15 -17.75 -6.77
C ARG A 65 -3.91 -17.09 -8.12
N THR A 66 -2.64 -16.85 -8.42
CA THR A 66 -2.18 -16.70 -9.80
C THR A 66 -1.71 -18.09 -10.23
N GLN A 67 -2.58 -18.84 -10.92
CA GLN A 67 -2.19 -20.00 -11.72
C GLN A 67 -1.81 -19.53 -13.12
#